data_AF-A0AAE6UI96-F1
#
_entry.id   AF-A0AAE6UI96-F1
#
_cell.length_a   1.000
_cell.length_b   1.000
_cell.length_c   1.000
_cell.angle_alpha   90.00
_cell.angle_beta   90.00
_cell.angle_gamma   90.00
#
_symmetry.space_group_name_H-M   'P 1'
#
loop_
_entity.id
_entity.type
_entity.pdbx_description
1 polymer ?
#
loop_
_entity_poly.entity_id
_entity_poly.type
_entity_poly.pdbx_seq_one_letter_code
_entity_poly.pdbx_strand_id
1 'polypeptide(L)'
;MAKKGVCQNNNTRLQTISEVAKNLNVEQYVLRFWEEKFPQISPIKRRGRRLYSQVDIDTLKYIKYLLYDKGYKIKGVQQELSSVNTAAIAKDNCQQGMDTEVLTKLLNDMLDLRDSLLKKINGV
;
A
#
# COMPACT_ATOMS: atom_id res chain seq x y z
N MET A 1 -25.57 -9.25 21.23
CA MET A 1 -25.65 -8.73 19.83
C MET A 1 -24.32 -8.06 19.49
N ALA A 2 -23.94 -8.03 18.20
CA ALA A 2 -22.88 -7.22 17.53
C ALA A 2 -21.53 -6.94 18.27
N LYS A 3 -20.36 -7.00 17.64
CA LYS A 3 -20.05 -6.82 16.21
C LYS A 3 -19.08 -7.92 15.72
N LYS A 4 -19.36 -8.50 14.55
CA LYS A 4 -18.38 -9.31 13.81
C LYS A 4 -17.65 -8.35 12.84
N GLY A 5 -16.45 -7.91 13.20
CA GLY A 5 -15.65 -7.02 12.35
C GLY A 5 -15.20 -7.75 11.09
N VAL A 6 -15.51 -7.20 9.90
CA VAL A 6 -15.13 -7.78 8.61
C VAL A 6 -13.82 -7.15 8.14
N CYS A 7 -12.69 -7.79 8.47
CA CYS A 7 -11.35 -7.32 8.09
C CYS A 7 -10.75 -8.16 6.94
N GLN A 8 -11.37 -8.00 5.77
CA GLN A 8 -10.86 -8.28 4.42
C GLN A 8 -10.47 -9.71 4.00
N ASN A 9 -10.57 -9.95 2.69
CA ASN A 9 -10.20 -11.21 2.01
C ASN A 9 -8.67 -11.31 1.84
N ASN A 10 -7.98 -11.53 2.96
CA ASN A 10 -6.54 -11.76 2.97
C ASN A 10 -6.27 -13.19 2.50
N ASN A 11 -6.02 -13.37 1.19
CA ASN A 11 -5.69 -14.66 0.58
C ASN A 11 -4.63 -15.39 1.43
N THR A 12 -5.00 -16.53 2.00
CA THR A 12 -4.24 -17.24 3.06
C THR A 12 -2.99 -17.97 2.55
N ARG A 13 -2.47 -17.57 1.39
CA ARG A 13 -1.20 -18.05 0.84
C ARG A 13 -0.01 -17.41 1.55
N LEU A 14 0.55 -18.15 2.51
CA LEU A 14 1.91 -17.91 2.99
C LEU A 14 2.94 -18.17 1.88
N GLN A 15 3.90 -17.27 1.69
CA GLN A 15 4.94 -17.38 0.65
C GLN A 15 6.34 -17.52 1.26
N THR A 16 7.21 -18.30 0.61
CA THR A 16 8.60 -18.45 1.02
C THR A 16 9.45 -17.24 0.60
N ILE A 17 10.58 -17.01 1.29
CA ILE A 17 11.52 -15.93 0.94
C ILE A 17 11.96 -15.95 -0.54
N SER A 18 12.06 -17.14 -1.15
CA SER A 18 12.46 -17.30 -2.55
C SER A 18 11.34 -16.98 -3.56
N GLU A 19 10.07 -17.11 -3.16
CA GLU A 19 8.93 -16.62 -3.96
C GLU A 19 8.83 -15.09 -3.84
N VAL A 20 8.91 -14.56 -2.62
CA VAL A 20 8.82 -13.11 -2.34
C VAL A 20 9.96 -12.34 -3.02
N ALA A 21 11.19 -12.88 -3.01
CA ALA A 21 12.34 -12.34 -3.76
C ALA A 21 12.05 -12.19 -5.26
N LYS A 22 11.51 -13.25 -5.89
CA LYS A 22 11.11 -13.23 -7.31
C LYS A 22 9.99 -12.25 -7.58
N ASN A 23 8.95 -12.25 -6.75
CA ASN A 23 7.76 -11.39 -6.90
C ASN A 23 8.08 -9.90 -6.77
N LEU A 24 9.08 -9.53 -5.97
CA LEU A 24 9.56 -8.15 -5.80
C LEU A 24 10.73 -7.80 -6.74
N ASN A 25 11.32 -8.78 -7.43
CA ASN A 25 12.60 -8.69 -8.12
C ASN A 25 13.69 -8.05 -7.23
N VAL A 26 13.95 -8.65 -6.06
CA VAL A 26 15.00 -8.26 -5.11
C VAL A 26 15.68 -9.49 -4.54
N GLU A 27 16.94 -9.36 -4.13
CA GLU A 27 17.73 -10.48 -3.64
C GLU A 27 17.31 -11.00 -2.25
N GLN A 28 17.48 -12.31 -2.04
CA GLN A 28 17.07 -12.96 -0.78
C GLN A 28 17.82 -12.44 0.45
N TYR A 29 19.04 -11.91 0.30
CA TYR A 29 19.77 -11.29 1.40
C TYR A 29 19.25 -9.88 1.74
N VAL A 30 18.69 -9.16 0.75
CA VAL A 30 18.07 -7.85 0.96
C VAL A 30 16.81 -8.00 1.80
N LEU A 31 15.98 -9.02 1.52
CA LEU A 31 14.83 -9.36 2.36
C LEU A 31 15.21 -9.76 3.80
N ARG A 32 16.39 -10.39 3.98
CA ARG A 32 16.90 -10.71 5.33
C ARG A 32 17.30 -9.45 6.09
N PHE A 33 18.08 -8.60 5.44
CA PHE A 33 18.46 -7.30 5.96
C PHE A 33 17.24 -6.41 6.28
N TRP A 34 16.16 -6.50 5.50
CA TRP A 34 14.91 -5.78 5.77
C TRP A 34 14.16 -6.29 7.02
N GLU A 35 14.21 -7.58 7.39
CA GLU A 35 13.70 -8.04 8.71
C GLU A 35 14.39 -7.27 9.86
N GLU A 36 15.71 -7.13 9.77
CA GLU A 36 16.53 -6.55 10.83
C GLU A 36 16.35 -5.03 10.97
N LYS A 37 15.80 -4.35 9.95
CA LYS A 37 15.59 -2.90 9.97
C LYS A 37 14.11 -2.51 10.13
N PHE A 38 13.18 -3.38 9.76
CA PHE A 38 11.74 -3.08 9.76
C PHE A 38 10.96 -4.08 10.62
N PRO A 39 10.80 -3.83 11.94
CA PRO A 39 10.15 -4.76 12.88
C PRO A 39 8.66 -4.99 12.61
N GLN A 40 8.09 -4.26 11.64
CA GLN A 40 6.71 -4.42 11.16
C GLN A 40 6.55 -5.65 10.25
N ILE A 41 7.63 -6.13 9.64
CA ILE A 41 7.66 -7.37 8.85
C ILE A 41 8.06 -8.52 9.78
N SER A 42 7.15 -9.45 10.01
CA SER A 42 7.27 -10.46 11.07
C SER A 42 7.10 -11.90 10.53
N PRO A 43 7.98 -12.35 9.62
CA PRO A 43 7.79 -13.61 8.90
C PRO A 43 7.75 -14.80 9.85
N ILE A 44 6.75 -15.67 9.65
CA ILE A 44 6.48 -16.82 10.49
C ILE A 44 7.62 -17.83 10.34
N LYS A 45 8.37 -18.04 11.43
CA LYS A 45 9.52 -18.95 11.50
C LYS A 45 9.02 -20.39 11.71
N ARG A 46 9.00 -21.21 10.66
CA ARG A 46 8.53 -22.62 10.67
C ARG A 46 9.65 -23.54 10.19
N ARG A 47 10.16 -24.42 11.07
CA ARG A 47 11.21 -25.43 10.75
C ARG A 47 12.39 -24.83 9.96
N GLY A 48 12.96 -23.73 10.44
CA GLY A 48 14.06 -22.99 9.80
C GLY A 48 13.67 -22.14 8.58
N ARG A 49 12.48 -22.34 8.00
CA ARG A 49 11.97 -21.53 6.89
C ARG A 49 11.25 -20.27 7.39
N ARG A 50 11.31 -19.21 6.59
CA ARG A 50 10.55 -17.96 6.76
C ARG A 50 9.36 -17.99 5.81
N LEU A 51 8.18 -17.67 6.34
CA LEU A 51 6.94 -17.56 5.61
C LEU A 51 6.34 -16.17 5.80
N TYR A 52 6.15 -15.45 4.71
CA TYR A 52 5.57 -14.11 4.68
C TYR A 52 4.06 -14.21 4.43
N SER A 53 3.28 -13.40 5.15
CA SER A 53 1.87 -13.14 4.85
C SER A 53 1.75 -12.21 3.63
N GLN A 54 0.56 -12.14 3.03
CA GLN A 54 0.27 -11.13 2.01
C GLN A 54 0.48 -9.71 2.54
N VAL A 55 0.15 -9.48 3.83
CA VAL A 55 0.37 -8.19 4.51
C VAL A 55 1.86 -7.83 4.57
N ASP A 56 2.74 -8.77 4.95
CA ASP A 56 4.20 -8.52 4.94
C ASP A 56 4.68 -8.18 3.53
N ILE A 57 4.17 -8.85 2.50
CA ILE A 57 4.53 -8.64 1.09
C ILE A 57 4.14 -7.24 0.62
N ASP A 58 2.99 -6.73 1.03
CA ASP A 58 2.54 -5.38 0.66
C ASP A 58 3.32 -4.28 1.41
N THR A 59 3.70 -4.52 2.68
CA THR A 59 4.68 -3.68 3.39
C THR A 59 6.07 -3.71 2.71
N LEU A 60 6.52 -4.87 2.24
CA LEU A 60 7.78 -5.01 1.49
C LEU A 60 7.76 -4.28 0.14
N LYS A 61 6.63 -4.26 -0.58
CA LYS A 61 6.45 -3.42 -1.79
C LYS A 61 6.60 -1.93 -1.46
N TYR A 62 5.97 -1.48 -0.38
CA TYR A 62 6.03 -0.07 0.03
C TYR A 62 7.44 0.37 0.45
N ILE A 63 8.17 -0.50 1.18
CA ILE A 63 9.60 -0.29 1.48
C ILE A 63 10.43 -0.20 0.21
N LYS A 64 10.20 -1.07 -0.79
CA LYS A 64 10.89 -1.01 -2.07
C LYS A 64 10.64 0.35 -2.75
N TYR A 65 9.39 0.79 -2.84
CA TYR A 65 9.02 2.07 -3.44
C TYR A 65 9.71 3.26 -2.74
N LEU A 66 9.73 3.30 -1.41
CA LEU A 66 10.40 4.36 -0.67
C LEU A 66 11.93 4.36 -0.87
N LEU A 67 12.57 3.20 -0.87
CA LEU A 67 14.03 3.09 -1.02
C LEU A 67 14.51 3.37 -2.45
N TYR A 68 13.84 2.81 -3.48
CA TYR A 68 14.29 2.89 -4.87
C TYR A 68 13.67 4.06 -5.63
N ASP A 69 12.35 4.25 -5.55
CA ASP A 69 11.63 5.21 -6.40
C ASP A 69 11.54 6.61 -5.75
N LYS A 70 11.61 6.69 -4.42
CA LYS A 70 11.73 7.95 -3.65
C LYS A 70 13.14 8.25 -3.13
N GLY A 71 14.08 7.31 -3.22
CA GLY A 71 15.46 7.51 -2.76
C GLY A 71 15.63 7.72 -1.25
N TYR A 72 14.67 7.29 -0.42
CA TYR A 72 14.77 7.44 1.03
C TYR A 72 15.91 6.61 1.61
N LYS A 73 16.58 7.16 2.64
CA LYS A 73 17.55 6.39 3.46
C LYS A 73 16.78 5.52 4.46
N ILE A 74 17.36 4.38 4.86
CA ILE A 74 16.73 3.38 5.76
C ILE A 74 16.09 4.03 7.01
N LYS A 75 16.78 4.98 7.66
CA LYS A 75 16.25 5.71 8.82
C LYS A 75 14.97 6.52 8.51
N GLY A 76 14.89 7.13 7.33
CA GLY A 76 13.69 7.84 6.88
C GLY A 76 12.54 6.86 6.65
N VAL A 77 12.79 5.71 6.00
CA VAL A 77 11.76 4.67 5.82
C VAL A 77 11.28 4.11 7.17
N GLN A 78 12.17 3.94 8.15
CA GLN A 78 11.79 3.56 9.52
C GLN A 78 10.88 4.62 10.18
N GLN A 79 11.15 5.90 9.96
CA GLN A 79 10.32 7.00 10.47
C GLN A 79 8.96 7.07 9.77
N GLU A 80 8.89 6.98 8.44
CA GLU A 80 7.63 6.96 7.67
C GLU A 80 6.74 5.76 8.03
N LEU A 81 7.32 4.56 8.16
CA LEU A 81 6.56 3.39 8.59
C LEU A 81 6.05 3.52 10.04
N SER A 82 6.82 4.18 10.92
CA SER A 82 6.42 4.40 12.31
C SER A 82 5.37 5.50 12.44
N SER A 83 5.47 6.57 11.64
CA SER A 83 4.46 7.63 11.56
C SER A 83 3.16 7.09 10.98
N VAL A 84 3.20 6.26 9.92
CA VAL A 84 2.01 5.60 9.36
C VAL A 84 1.33 4.69 10.36
N ASN A 85 2.06 3.87 11.14
CA ASN A 85 1.43 3.02 12.16
C ASN A 85 0.87 3.82 13.35
N THR A 86 1.57 4.86 13.80
CA THR A 86 1.07 5.76 14.85
C THR A 86 -0.15 6.53 14.36
N ALA A 87 -0.12 6.97 13.10
CA ALA A 87 -1.25 7.60 12.43
C ALA A 87 -2.40 6.61 12.19
N ALA A 88 -2.17 5.32 11.96
CA ALA A 88 -3.25 4.33 11.84
C ALA A 88 -3.97 4.12 13.18
N ILE A 89 -3.21 4.01 14.29
CA ILE A 89 -3.77 3.94 15.65
C ILE A 89 -4.51 5.23 16.01
N ALA A 90 -4.03 6.39 15.55
CA ALA A 90 -4.75 7.66 15.68
C ALA A 90 -5.97 7.76 14.74
N LYS A 91 -5.91 7.18 13.53
CA LYS A 91 -6.91 7.29 12.44
C LYS A 91 -8.11 6.35 12.52
N ASP A 92 -8.26 5.62 13.62
CA ASP A 92 -9.61 5.35 14.15
C ASP A 92 -10.36 6.68 14.51
N ASN A 93 -9.66 7.83 14.52
CA ASN A 93 -10.22 9.17 14.35
C ASN A 93 -9.46 9.99 13.27
N CYS A 94 -10.21 10.58 12.32
CA CYS A 94 -9.75 11.41 11.19
C CYS A 94 -9.44 10.66 9.88
N GLN A 95 -10.54 10.33 9.19
CA GLN A 95 -10.56 9.98 7.77
C GLN A 95 -9.98 11.12 6.92
N GLN A 96 -8.75 10.96 6.41
CA GLN A 96 -8.28 11.79 5.30
C GLN A 96 -8.79 11.19 3.99
N GLY A 97 -10.07 11.44 3.71
CA GLY A 97 -10.57 11.32 2.35
C GLY A 97 -9.88 12.36 1.48
N MET A 98 -9.46 11.97 0.28
CA MET A 98 -9.28 12.95 -0.79
C MET A 98 -10.70 13.26 -1.29
N ASP A 99 -11.11 14.53 -1.22
CA ASP A 99 -12.53 14.90 -1.31
C ASP A 99 -13.18 14.41 -2.61
N THR A 100 -13.95 13.32 -2.50
CA THR A 100 -14.60 12.70 -3.66
C THR A 100 -15.55 13.67 -4.36
N GLU A 101 -16.12 14.62 -3.61
CA GLU A 101 -16.85 15.77 -4.15
C GLU A 101 -16.06 16.63 -5.13
N VAL A 102 -14.77 16.90 -4.86
CA VAL A 102 -13.94 17.74 -5.74
C VAL A 102 -13.63 16.98 -7.03
N LEU A 103 -13.37 15.68 -6.93
CA LEU A 103 -13.21 14.80 -8.09
C LEU A 103 -14.49 14.68 -8.92
N THR A 104 -15.67 14.56 -8.30
CA THR A 104 -16.94 14.48 -9.05
C THR A 104 -17.37 15.82 -9.66
N LYS A 105 -17.10 16.95 -9.00
CA LYS A 105 -17.30 18.29 -9.57
C LYS A 105 -16.44 18.47 -10.82
N LEU A 106 -15.12 18.25 -10.71
CA LEU A 106 -14.19 18.38 -11.83
C LEU A 106 -14.46 17.36 -12.96
N LEU A 107 -14.97 16.16 -12.64
CA LEU A 107 -15.45 15.21 -13.64
C LEU A 107 -16.66 15.75 -14.41
N ASN A 108 -17.66 16.31 -13.71
CA ASN A 108 -18.84 16.89 -14.33
C ASN A 108 -18.49 18.10 -15.21
N ASP A 109 -17.64 19.02 -14.72
CA ASP A 109 -17.17 20.18 -15.49
C ASP A 109 -16.53 19.74 -16.84
N MET A 110 -15.78 18.64 -16.83
CA MET A 110 -15.16 18.04 -18.02
C MET A 110 -16.17 17.36 -18.97
N LEU A 111 -17.27 16.80 -18.43
CA LEU A 111 -18.35 16.21 -19.20
C LEU A 111 -19.22 17.29 -19.88
N ASP A 112 -19.53 18.37 -19.16
CA ASP A 112 -20.27 19.51 -19.70
C ASP A 112 -19.48 20.24 -20.81
N LEU A 113 -18.16 20.36 -20.64
CA LEU A 113 -17.27 20.86 -21.70
C LEU A 113 -17.27 19.95 -22.94
N ARG A 114 -17.23 18.62 -22.77
CA ARG A 114 -17.35 17.66 -23.88
C ARG A 114 -18.68 17.85 -24.63
N ASP A 115 -19.79 17.93 -23.92
CA ASP A 115 -21.12 17.98 -24.55
C ASP A 115 -21.42 19.34 -25.20
N SER A 116 -20.89 20.43 -24.62
CA SER A 116 -20.87 21.76 -25.24
C SER A 116 -20.05 21.77 -26.55
N LEU A 117 -18.88 21.13 -26.57
CA LEU A 117 -18.06 20.98 -27.78
C LEU A 117 -18.75 20.10 -28.83
N LEU A 118 -19.35 18.97 -28.44
CA LEU A 118 -20.10 18.10 -29.35
C LEU A 118 -21.30 18.82 -29.97
N LYS A 119 -22.04 19.62 -29.20
CA LYS A 119 -23.11 20.47 -29.74
C LYS A 119 -22.57 21.47 -30.76
N LYS A 120 -21.45 22.13 -30.45
CA LYS A 120 -20.81 23.13 -31.34
C LYS A 120 -20.23 22.53 -32.62
N ILE A 121 -19.82 21.26 -32.60
CA ILE A 121 -19.35 20.51 -33.78
C ILE A 121 -20.53 20.03 -34.64
N ASN A 122 -21.62 19.58 -34.02
CA ASN A 122 -22.75 18.95 -34.71
C ASN A 122 -23.83 19.93 -35.21
N GLY A 123 -23.68 21.24 -34.97
CA GLY A 123 -24.41 22.28 -35.72
C GLY A 123 -25.87 22.51 -35.35
N VAL A 124 -26.18 22.65 -34.05
CA VAL A 124 -27.48 23.15 -33.54
C VAL A 124 -27.28 24.23 -32.49
#